data_AF-A0A314UKZ0-F1
#
_entry.id   AF-A0A314UKZ0-F1
#
_cell.length_a   1.000
_cell.length_b   1.000
_cell.length_c   1.000
_cell.angle_alpha   90.00
_cell.angle_beta   90.00
_cell.angle_gamma   90.00
#
_symmetry.space_group_name_H-M   'P 1'
#
loop_
_entity.id
_entity.type
_entity.pdbx_description
1 polymer ?
#
loop_
_entity_poly.entity_id
_entity_poly.type
_entity_poly.pdbx_seq_one_letter_code
_entity_poly.pdbx_strand_id
1 'polypeptide(L)'
;MAASLMGSSQRLAALAFCLILLLDITMPSLVLANKAKGGGRAQKGGGHKGGKGGGPKGGGVAPNVPKHNPVIPPNPIPAAGSAPAGGGVPVPEAGKGIIYHGGPLLTGDINLSILFYGQFTAEQKNVVRSFLRSLENTENDHIAAVHRWWDIVEAYQLFTNKPGLNPTATPPRLRIKVGTQQTDDKYTVGKVLTIDFINSLFKKADSGKPNTLVVLFTGSQVTVTALCRGKCYEHGLVDNKPYLIVGNPEIECPGACAWPFNRLDYGVPTQVTVKPPNGNAGIDAMLINFASGLAAAVTNPFNTGFFKPGPKDDPIEAGTACDNIFGSGAVPGQTGKLELDTASGGSYNAIGEKGMKFMLPSVWNPRTNNCWTAL
;
A
#
# COMPACT_ATOMS: atom_id res chain seq x y z
N MET A 1 43.41 -29.35 -53.34
CA MET A 1 43.98 -30.16 -52.24
C MET A 1 43.46 -29.60 -50.92
N ALA A 2 42.90 -30.48 -50.08
CA ALA A 2 42.57 -30.36 -48.64
C ALA A 2 41.73 -29.14 -48.19
N ALA A 3 40.43 -29.29 -47.82
CA ALA A 3 39.84 -29.92 -46.61
C ALA A 3 39.73 -28.94 -45.42
N SER A 4 38.52 -28.52 -45.01
CA SER A 4 37.63 -29.14 -43.98
C SER A 4 37.98 -28.61 -42.57
N LEU A 5 37.13 -28.22 -41.62
CA LEU A 5 35.80 -28.67 -41.16
C LEU A 5 35.16 -27.53 -40.34
N MET A 6 33.87 -27.20 -40.56
CA MET A 6 33.00 -26.55 -39.56
C MET A 6 31.98 -27.59 -39.10
N GLY A 7 31.94 -27.87 -37.80
CA GLY A 7 31.14 -28.93 -37.19
C GLY A 7 30.02 -28.41 -36.28
N SER A 8 28.83 -28.98 -36.51
CA SER A 8 27.72 -29.30 -35.58
C SER A 8 27.52 -28.49 -34.30
N SER A 9 26.50 -27.62 -34.29
CA SER A 9 25.48 -27.51 -33.21
C SER A 9 24.34 -26.52 -33.55
N GLN A 10 23.81 -26.55 -34.77
CA GLN A 10 22.62 -25.76 -35.16
C GLN A 10 21.70 -26.56 -36.08
N ARG A 11 21.30 -27.76 -35.67
CA ARG A 11 20.22 -28.54 -36.30
C ARG A 11 19.47 -29.38 -35.27
N LEU A 12 18.87 -28.73 -34.27
CA LEU A 12 17.92 -29.34 -33.31
C LEU A 12 17.10 -28.23 -32.63
N ALA A 13 16.32 -27.47 -33.40
CA ALA A 13 15.30 -26.56 -32.84
C ALA A 13 14.20 -26.16 -33.86
N ALA A 14 13.99 -26.95 -34.93
CA ALA A 14 13.05 -26.61 -36.01
C ALA A 14 11.97 -27.69 -36.24
N LEU A 15 11.69 -28.54 -35.25
CA LEU A 15 10.73 -29.65 -35.37
C LEU A 15 9.67 -29.73 -34.26
N ALA A 16 9.48 -28.66 -33.48
CA ALA A 16 8.50 -28.64 -32.37
C ALA A 16 7.37 -27.60 -32.54
N PHE A 17 7.16 -27.05 -33.74
CA PHE A 17 6.15 -26.01 -34.00
C PHE A 17 5.07 -26.40 -35.02
N CYS A 18 4.85 -27.69 -35.25
CA CYS A 18 3.87 -28.17 -36.24
C CYS A 18 2.84 -29.16 -35.69
N LEU A 19 2.53 -29.10 -34.39
CA LEU A 19 1.41 -29.83 -33.79
C LEU A 19 0.75 -28.91 -32.74
N ILE A 20 -0.25 -28.16 -33.17
CA ILE A 20 -1.42 -27.59 -32.45
C ILE A 20 -1.94 -26.48 -33.37
N LEU A 21 -2.54 -26.89 -34.47
CA LEU A 21 -3.44 -26.10 -35.30
C LEU A 21 -4.14 -27.13 -36.18
N LEU A 22 -5.30 -27.59 -35.71
CA LEU A 22 -6.44 -28.15 -36.45
C LEU A 22 -7.31 -28.94 -35.47
N LEU A 23 -8.28 -28.25 -34.86
CA LEU A 23 -9.61 -28.80 -34.59
C LEU A 23 -10.60 -27.63 -34.59
N ASP A 24 -11.33 -27.61 -35.70
CA ASP A 24 -12.60 -26.98 -36.12
C ASP A 24 -13.42 -26.23 -35.05
N ILE A 25 -13.82 -24.96 -35.24
CA ILE A 25 -14.85 -24.38 -36.14
C ILE A 25 -16.31 -24.71 -35.71
N THR A 26 -17.07 -23.62 -35.46
CA THR A 26 -18.53 -23.38 -35.56
C THR A 26 -19.36 -23.11 -34.28
N MET A 27 -20.03 -21.94 -34.34
CA MET A 27 -21.04 -21.25 -33.50
C MET A 27 -22.40 -22.01 -33.37
N PRO A 28 -23.48 -21.56 -32.66
CA PRO A 28 -23.82 -20.19 -32.21
C PRO A 28 -24.55 -20.01 -30.85
N SER A 29 -24.76 -18.71 -30.56
CA SER A 29 -25.67 -18.06 -29.62
C SER A 29 -27.06 -18.70 -29.44
N LEU A 30 -27.55 -18.71 -28.19
CA LEU A 30 -28.97 -18.88 -27.88
C LEU A 30 -29.42 -17.83 -26.85
N VAL A 31 -30.11 -16.81 -27.37
CA VAL A 31 -31.04 -15.95 -26.66
C VAL A 31 -32.36 -16.71 -26.53
N LEU A 32 -32.93 -16.78 -25.33
CA LEU A 32 -34.35 -17.07 -25.15
C LEU A 32 -34.87 -16.30 -23.94
N ALA A 33 -35.50 -15.16 -24.24
CA ALA A 33 -36.54 -14.60 -23.41
C ALA A 33 -37.79 -15.47 -23.57
N ASN A 34 -38.50 -15.76 -22.47
CA ASN A 34 -39.93 -16.00 -22.58
C ASN A 34 -40.68 -15.55 -21.32
N LYS A 35 -41.77 -14.83 -21.59
CA LYS A 35 -42.69 -14.18 -20.66
C LYS A 35 -44.09 -14.63 -21.07
N ALA A 36 -44.81 -15.37 -20.22
CA ALA A 36 -46.28 -15.51 -20.20
C ALA A 36 -46.67 -16.36 -18.98
N LYS A 37 -47.37 -15.84 -17.96
CA LYS A 37 -48.83 -15.56 -17.84
C LYS A 37 -49.66 -16.79 -17.44
N GLY A 38 -50.46 -16.59 -16.38
CA GLY A 38 -51.59 -17.42 -15.94
C GLY A 38 -51.29 -18.12 -14.61
N GLY A 39 -52.04 -17.97 -13.53
CA GLY A 39 -53.34 -17.36 -13.28
C GLY A 39 -54.06 -18.19 -12.21
N GLY A 40 -54.67 -17.55 -11.22
CA GLY A 40 -55.81 -18.15 -10.51
C GLY A 40 -55.70 -18.33 -8.99
N ARG A 41 -56.43 -17.43 -8.30
CA ARG A 41 -57.50 -17.74 -7.31
C ARG A 41 -57.19 -17.63 -5.81
N ALA A 42 -57.47 -16.42 -5.30
CA ALA A 42 -58.43 -16.08 -4.24
C ALA A 42 -58.49 -16.92 -2.93
N GLN A 43 -58.37 -16.22 -1.79
CA GLN A 43 -59.52 -15.93 -0.90
C GLN A 43 -59.20 -14.87 0.19
N LYS A 44 -60.17 -13.96 0.36
CA LYS A 44 -60.77 -13.36 1.58
C LYS A 44 -59.88 -13.17 2.84
N GLY A 45 -59.92 -12.04 3.55
CA GLY A 45 -60.78 -10.86 3.53
C GLY A 45 -60.56 -10.01 4.79
N GLY A 46 -61.38 -8.97 4.95
CA GLY A 46 -61.52 -8.21 6.21
C GLY A 46 -61.19 -6.73 6.06
N GLY A 47 -62.22 -5.91 5.92
CA GLY A 47 -62.09 -4.46 5.80
C GLY A 47 -62.10 -3.74 7.15
N HIS A 48 -61.72 -2.46 7.12
CA HIS A 48 -62.29 -1.44 7.99
C HIS A 48 -62.37 -0.08 7.28
N LYS A 49 -63.52 0.57 7.49
CA LYS A 49 -63.91 1.94 7.12
C LYS A 49 -63.00 2.94 7.87
N GLY A 50 -62.82 4.20 7.46
CA GLY A 50 -63.44 5.02 6.43
C GLY A 50 -63.01 6.49 6.62
N GLY A 51 -63.51 7.38 5.76
CA GLY A 51 -63.37 8.83 5.95
C GLY A 51 -63.39 9.60 4.63
N LYS A 52 -64.52 10.26 4.33
CA LYS A 52 -64.81 11.04 3.11
C LYS A 52 -64.43 12.52 3.27
N GLY A 53 -64.25 13.18 2.11
CA GLY A 53 -64.43 14.62 1.87
C GLY A 53 -63.30 15.13 0.99
N GLY A 54 -63.45 15.64 -0.23
CA GLY A 54 -64.57 16.27 -0.94
C GLY A 54 -63.97 17.51 -1.62
N GLY A 55 -63.95 17.56 -2.96
CA GLY A 55 -63.35 18.64 -3.78
C GLY A 55 -64.13 19.97 -3.73
N PRO A 56 -63.93 20.95 -4.65
CA PRO A 56 -63.80 20.72 -6.10
C PRO A 56 -62.79 21.60 -6.87
N LYS A 57 -62.80 21.35 -8.18
CA LYS A 57 -61.96 21.82 -9.30
C LYS A 57 -62.15 23.29 -9.70
N GLY A 58 -61.15 23.85 -10.38
CA GLY A 58 -61.29 24.96 -11.32
C GLY A 58 -60.11 25.00 -12.30
N GLY A 59 -60.37 24.83 -13.60
CA GLY A 59 -59.37 24.87 -14.66
C GLY A 59 -59.32 26.22 -15.40
N GLY A 60 -58.22 26.46 -16.11
CA GLY A 60 -58.05 27.58 -17.04
C GLY A 60 -56.73 27.44 -17.81
N VAL A 61 -56.80 27.49 -19.14
CA VAL A 61 -55.73 27.20 -20.11
C VAL A 61 -55.13 28.51 -20.67
N ALA A 62 -53.78 28.60 -20.64
CA ALA A 62 -52.79 29.29 -21.50
C ALA A 62 -52.94 30.80 -21.87
N PRO A 63 -51.83 31.57 -22.02
CA PRO A 63 -50.96 31.39 -23.20
C PRO A 63 -49.44 31.45 -22.93
N ASN A 64 -48.73 30.97 -23.96
CA ASN A 64 -47.30 30.81 -24.11
C ASN A 64 -46.57 32.16 -24.25
N VAL A 65 -45.54 32.42 -23.45
CA VAL A 65 -44.58 33.53 -23.62
C VAL A 65 -43.16 32.97 -23.41
N PRO A 66 -42.20 33.20 -24.31
CA PRO A 66 -40.87 32.59 -24.24
C PRO A 66 -40.05 33.24 -23.11
N LYS A 67 -39.71 32.48 -22.08
CA LYS A 67 -38.73 32.91 -21.08
C LYS A 67 -37.33 32.63 -21.59
N HIS A 68 -36.62 33.70 -21.94
CA HIS A 68 -35.16 33.71 -22.07
C HIS A 68 -34.51 33.20 -20.76
N ASN A 69 -33.46 32.40 -20.90
CA ASN A 69 -32.58 32.00 -19.81
C ASN A 69 -32.06 33.24 -19.07
N PRO A 70 -32.09 33.28 -17.72
CA PRO A 70 -31.28 34.23 -16.99
C PRO A 70 -29.82 33.87 -17.20
N VAL A 71 -29.11 34.74 -17.92
CA VAL A 71 -27.64 34.79 -17.91
C VAL A 71 -27.24 35.15 -16.49
N ILE A 72 -26.59 34.22 -15.80
CA ILE A 72 -25.95 34.47 -14.51
C ILE A 72 -24.80 35.45 -14.80
N PRO A 73 -24.74 36.64 -14.16
CA PRO A 73 -23.61 37.54 -14.33
C PRO A 73 -22.32 36.86 -13.83
N PRO A 74 -21.17 37.07 -14.48
CA PRO A 74 -19.91 36.57 -13.95
C PRO A 74 -19.65 37.23 -12.60
N ASN A 75 -19.38 36.42 -11.57
CA ASN A 75 -18.93 36.93 -10.29
C ASN A 75 -17.68 37.80 -10.50
N PRO A 76 -17.54 38.94 -9.81
CA PRO A 76 -16.35 39.77 -9.88
C PRO A 76 -15.11 38.93 -9.51
N ILE A 77 -14.11 38.96 -10.39
CA ILE A 77 -12.77 38.45 -10.13
C ILE A 77 -12.19 39.25 -8.95
N PRO A 78 -11.87 38.63 -7.80
CA PRO A 78 -11.13 39.32 -6.76
C PRO A 78 -9.72 39.65 -7.30
N ALA A 79 -9.34 40.91 -7.18
CA ALA A 79 -8.03 41.42 -7.58
C ALA A 79 -6.90 40.56 -6.99
N ALA A 80 -5.84 40.37 -7.79
CA ALA A 80 -4.62 39.68 -7.42
C ALA A 80 -4.00 40.31 -6.16
N GLY A 81 -4.27 39.69 -5.02
CA GLY A 81 -3.49 39.86 -3.80
C GLY A 81 -2.18 39.11 -3.96
N SER A 82 -1.08 39.82 -3.76
CA SER A 82 0.30 39.35 -3.76
C SER A 82 0.46 37.98 -3.09
N ALA A 83 1.02 37.03 -3.84
CA ALA A 83 1.44 35.75 -3.33
C ALA A 83 2.44 35.93 -2.16
N PRO A 84 2.26 35.27 -1.00
CA PRO A 84 3.32 35.18 -0.03
C PRO A 84 4.42 34.29 -0.62
N ALA A 85 5.60 34.88 -0.80
CA ALA A 85 6.80 34.19 -1.18
C ALA A 85 7.19 33.15 -0.12
N GLY A 86 7.62 31.96 -0.58
CA GLY A 86 8.55 31.10 0.15
C GLY A 86 8.04 30.47 1.44
N GLY A 87 7.04 29.59 1.35
CA GLY A 87 6.83 28.57 2.39
C GLY A 87 7.89 27.48 2.25
N GLY A 88 9.01 27.61 2.97
CA GLY A 88 9.96 26.51 3.11
C GLY A 88 9.26 25.26 3.63
N VAL A 89 9.61 24.09 3.10
CA VAL A 89 9.25 22.81 3.71
C VAL A 89 9.76 22.86 5.16
N PRO A 90 8.92 22.59 6.17
CA PRO A 90 9.41 22.47 7.53
C PRO A 90 10.50 21.38 7.55
N VAL A 91 11.75 21.80 7.75
CA VAL A 91 12.75 20.90 8.32
C VAL A 91 12.13 20.42 9.63
N PRO A 92 12.05 19.10 9.90
CA PRO A 92 11.54 18.63 11.18
C PRO A 92 12.33 19.35 12.28
N GLU A 93 11.64 20.23 13.01
CA GLU A 93 12.22 20.88 14.17
C GLU A 93 12.76 19.77 15.08
N ALA A 94 14.02 19.92 15.51
CA ALA A 94 14.59 19.13 16.57
C ALA A 94 13.83 19.44 17.87
N GLY A 95 12.70 18.77 18.05
CA GLY A 95 11.73 19.00 19.11
C GLY A 95 10.90 17.75 19.35
N LYS A 96 11.43 16.88 20.23
CA LYS A 96 10.88 15.61 20.75
C LYS A 96 10.66 14.51 19.68
N GLY A 97 11.34 13.38 19.89
CA GLY A 97 11.23 12.17 19.07
C GLY A 97 9.85 11.52 19.14
N ILE A 98 9.75 10.28 18.65
CA ILE A 98 8.54 9.45 18.83
C ILE A 98 8.33 9.13 20.32
N ILE A 99 7.12 9.33 20.85
CA ILE A 99 6.80 9.19 22.28
C ILE A 99 5.88 7.98 22.49
N TYR A 100 6.05 7.27 23.60
CA TYR A 100 5.16 6.18 24.01
C TYR A 100 3.94 6.70 24.79
N HIS A 101 2.74 6.25 24.40
CA HIS A 101 1.45 6.67 24.97
C HIS A 101 0.75 5.60 25.81
N GLY A 102 1.48 4.54 26.22
CA GLY A 102 0.98 3.55 27.19
C GLY A 102 0.20 2.36 26.61
N GLY A 103 -0.05 2.37 25.30
CA GLY A 103 -0.79 1.32 24.59
C GLY A 103 0.04 0.08 24.26
N PRO A 104 -0.62 -1.05 23.94
CA PRO A 104 0.07 -2.29 23.62
C PRO A 104 0.79 -2.21 22.27
N LEU A 105 1.92 -2.91 22.18
CA LEU A 105 2.67 -3.17 20.93
C LEU A 105 2.37 -4.58 20.43
N LEU A 106 2.68 -4.86 19.16
CA LEU A 106 2.82 -6.25 18.72
C LEU A 106 4.15 -6.81 19.24
N THR A 107 4.11 -7.94 19.92
CA THR A 107 5.29 -8.57 20.54
C THR A 107 5.28 -10.09 20.34
N GLY A 108 6.44 -10.73 20.51
CA GLY A 108 6.59 -12.18 20.40
C GLY A 108 6.36 -12.69 18.98
N ASP A 109 5.52 -13.72 18.83
CA ASP A 109 5.22 -14.35 17.55
C ASP A 109 4.03 -13.64 16.87
N ILE A 110 4.31 -12.87 15.81
CA ILE A 110 3.34 -12.12 15.03
C ILE A 110 2.95 -12.94 13.79
N ASN A 111 1.67 -13.29 13.65
CA ASN A 111 1.17 -13.95 12.46
C ASN A 111 0.86 -12.91 11.37
N LEU A 112 1.42 -13.06 10.17
CA LEU A 112 1.00 -12.28 9.01
C LEU A 112 0.00 -13.07 8.20
N SER A 113 -1.22 -12.56 8.06
CA SER A 113 -2.21 -13.07 7.11
C SER A 113 -2.25 -12.15 5.90
N ILE A 114 -1.77 -12.63 4.75
CA ILE A 114 -1.51 -11.78 3.60
C ILE A 114 -2.56 -12.01 2.52
N LEU A 115 -3.12 -10.92 1.99
CA LEU A 115 -3.95 -10.93 0.80
C LEU A 115 -3.30 -10.07 -0.30
N PHE A 116 -2.97 -10.69 -1.42
CA PHE A 116 -2.63 -9.98 -2.66
C PHE A 116 -3.92 -9.69 -3.43
N TYR A 117 -4.40 -8.44 -3.38
CA TYR A 117 -5.63 -8.00 -4.01
C TYR A 117 -5.35 -7.28 -5.33
N GLY A 118 -5.58 -7.96 -6.45
CA GLY A 118 -5.26 -7.53 -7.81
C GLY A 118 -4.25 -8.44 -8.49
N GLN A 119 -3.74 -7.98 -9.63
CA GLN A 119 -2.78 -8.73 -10.43
C GLN A 119 -1.36 -8.55 -9.86
N PHE A 120 -0.72 -9.68 -9.53
CA PHE A 120 0.67 -9.73 -9.04
C PHE A 120 1.40 -10.89 -9.72
N THR A 121 2.60 -10.63 -10.23
CA THR A 121 3.44 -11.70 -10.79
C THR A 121 4.06 -12.56 -9.69
N ALA A 122 4.58 -13.73 -10.07
CA ALA A 122 5.28 -14.61 -9.14
C ALA A 122 6.54 -13.94 -8.57
N GLU A 123 7.22 -13.13 -9.38
CA GLU A 123 8.41 -12.36 -9.03
C GLU A 123 8.08 -11.28 -8.00
N GLN A 124 7.00 -10.52 -8.20
CA GLN A 124 6.55 -9.50 -7.23
C GLN A 124 6.20 -10.13 -5.88
N LYS A 125 5.49 -11.25 -5.86
CA LYS A 125 5.21 -11.99 -4.62
C LYS A 125 6.48 -12.57 -4.00
N ASN A 126 7.49 -12.93 -4.82
CA ASN A 126 8.76 -13.42 -4.32
C ASN A 126 9.56 -12.32 -3.62
N VAL A 127 9.59 -11.10 -4.17
CA VAL A 127 10.21 -9.92 -3.55
C VAL A 127 9.68 -9.71 -2.13
N VAL A 128 8.36 -9.73 -1.94
CA VAL A 128 7.72 -9.63 -0.61
C VAL A 128 8.11 -10.78 0.31
N ARG A 129 8.03 -12.03 -0.15
CA ARG A 129 8.38 -13.20 0.66
C ARG A 129 9.85 -13.21 1.08
N SER A 130 10.75 -12.83 0.18
CA SER A 130 12.18 -12.73 0.47
C SER A 130 12.46 -11.64 1.49
N PHE A 131 11.83 -10.46 1.38
CA PHE A 131 11.94 -9.42 2.41
C PHE A 131 11.53 -9.94 3.79
N LEU A 132 10.36 -10.59 3.88
CA LEU A 132 9.86 -11.15 5.15
C LEU A 132 10.80 -12.19 5.76
N ARG A 133 11.37 -13.09 4.96
CA ARG A 133 12.39 -14.05 5.43
C ARG A 133 13.68 -13.38 5.88
N SER A 134 13.97 -12.19 5.37
CA SER A 134 15.20 -11.45 5.67
C SER A 134 15.17 -10.72 7.01
N LEU A 135 13.98 -10.46 7.58
CA LEU A 135 13.82 -9.77 8.87
C LEU A 135 14.45 -10.55 10.03
N GLU A 136 14.41 -11.88 9.96
CA GLU A 136 14.94 -12.77 11.01
C GLU A 136 16.21 -13.51 10.58
N ASN A 137 16.74 -13.23 9.39
CA ASN A 137 17.95 -13.89 8.88
C ASN A 137 19.23 -13.29 9.50
N THR A 138 19.55 -13.74 10.72
CA THR A 138 20.75 -13.33 11.46
C THR A 138 22.03 -14.01 10.97
N GLU A 139 21.94 -14.99 10.06
CA GLU A 139 23.12 -15.61 9.43
C GLU A 139 23.79 -14.67 8.41
N ASN A 140 23.04 -13.70 7.88
CA ASN A 140 23.60 -12.65 7.03
C ASN A 140 24.36 -11.64 7.88
N ASP A 141 25.69 -11.70 7.90
CA ASP A 141 26.56 -10.84 8.71
C ASP A 141 26.85 -9.46 8.08
N HIS A 142 26.28 -9.18 6.89
CA HIS A 142 26.50 -7.91 6.20
C HIS A 142 26.04 -6.72 7.04
N ILE A 143 26.80 -5.62 7.03
CA ILE A 143 26.49 -4.42 7.81
C ILE A 143 25.10 -3.84 7.48
N ALA A 144 24.70 -3.97 6.21
CA ALA A 144 23.41 -3.57 5.68
C ALA A 144 22.38 -4.72 5.63
N ALA A 145 22.52 -5.75 6.45
CA ALA A 145 21.55 -6.85 6.46
C ALA A 145 20.16 -6.36 6.91
N VAL A 146 19.10 -6.84 6.26
CA VAL A 146 17.70 -6.44 6.57
C VAL A 146 17.35 -6.66 8.04
N HIS A 147 17.85 -7.72 8.69
CA HIS A 147 17.59 -7.96 10.11
C HIS A 147 18.10 -6.83 11.01
N ARG A 148 19.15 -6.09 10.62
CA ARG A 148 19.66 -4.95 11.41
C ARG A 148 18.67 -3.79 11.45
N TRP A 149 17.93 -3.58 10.35
CA TRP A 149 16.81 -2.65 10.33
C TRP A 149 15.68 -3.13 11.25
N TRP A 150 15.40 -4.44 11.25
CA TRP A 150 14.42 -5.04 12.15
C TRP A 150 14.80 -4.91 13.62
N ASP A 151 16.08 -5.04 13.97
CA ASP A 151 16.58 -4.88 15.35
C ASP A 151 16.25 -3.48 15.92
N ILE A 152 16.19 -2.45 15.09
CA ILE A 152 15.75 -1.10 15.52
C ILE A 152 14.27 -1.09 15.86
N VAL A 153 13.43 -1.78 15.07
CA VAL A 153 12.00 -1.93 15.36
C VAL A 153 11.80 -2.73 16.65
N GLU A 154 12.55 -3.82 16.84
CA GLU A 154 12.50 -4.62 18.08
C GLU A 154 12.87 -3.79 19.32
N ALA A 155 13.80 -2.84 19.18
CA ALA A 155 14.27 -2.00 20.28
C ALA A 155 13.16 -1.19 20.96
N TYR A 156 12.08 -0.83 20.25
CA TYR A 156 10.94 -0.09 20.82
C TYR A 156 10.32 -0.77 22.04
N GLN A 157 10.39 -2.10 22.13
CA GLN A 157 9.87 -2.85 23.29
C GLN A 157 10.54 -2.44 24.62
N LEU A 158 11.78 -1.94 24.57
CA LEU A 158 12.54 -1.49 25.74
C LEU A 158 12.18 -0.06 26.19
N PHE A 159 11.38 0.67 25.40
CA PHE A 159 11.05 2.09 25.63
C PHE A 159 9.59 2.30 26.02
N THR A 160 8.89 1.25 26.47
CA THR A 160 7.46 1.31 26.86
C THR A 160 7.23 1.87 28.26
N ASN A 161 8.18 2.62 28.84
CA ASN A 161 8.12 3.18 30.19
C ASN A 161 7.72 2.18 31.32
N LYS A 162 7.80 0.86 31.05
CA LYS A 162 7.52 -0.17 32.05
C LYS A 162 8.68 -0.26 33.03
N PRO A 163 8.42 -0.39 34.35
CA PRO A 163 9.46 -0.57 35.34
C PRO A 163 10.35 -1.78 35.02
N GLY A 164 11.66 -1.66 35.25
CA GLY A 164 12.63 -2.75 35.06
C GLY A 164 13.13 -2.96 33.63
N LEU A 165 12.70 -2.15 32.65
CA LEU A 165 13.30 -2.17 31.31
C LEU A 165 14.66 -1.47 31.31
N ASN A 166 15.64 -2.09 30.65
CA ASN A 166 16.96 -1.51 30.42
C ASN A 166 17.10 -1.05 28.95
N PRO A 167 17.20 0.26 28.68
CA PRO A 167 17.39 0.83 27.34
C PRO A 167 18.66 0.39 26.61
N THR A 168 19.59 -0.32 27.26
CA THR A 168 20.81 -0.88 26.64
C THR A 168 20.75 -2.39 26.43
N ALA A 169 19.72 -3.08 26.92
CA ALA A 169 19.57 -4.51 26.76
C ALA A 169 19.26 -4.91 25.30
N THR A 170 19.45 -6.19 25.00
CA THR A 170 18.93 -6.81 23.77
C THR A 170 17.41 -6.93 23.89
N PRO A 171 16.63 -6.42 22.91
CA PRO A 171 15.18 -6.51 22.96
C PRO A 171 14.71 -7.96 22.76
N PRO A 172 13.51 -8.33 23.26
CA PRO A 172 12.89 -9.59 22.87
C PRO A 172 12.70 -9.65 21.35
N ARG A 173 12.96 -10.82 20.74
CA ARG A 173 12.79 -10.99 19.29
C ARG A 173 11.32 -10.89 18.90
N LEU A 174 11.06 -10.18 17.79
CA LEU A 174 9.77 -10.16 17.11
C LEU A 174 9.83 -11.17 15.96
N ARG A 175 9.07 -12.26 16.06
CA ARG A 175 9.08 -13.34 15.06
C ARG A 175 7.92 -13.19 14.10
N ILE A 176 8.23 -13.06 12.82
CA ILE A 176 7.26 -12.90 11.74
C ILE A 176 6.92 -14.27 11.18
N LYS A 177 5.74 -14.78 11.55
CA LYS A 177 5.19 -16.02 11.00
C LYS A 177 4.29 -15.70 9.82
N VAL A 178 4.81 -15.89 8.61
CA VAL A 178 4.00 -15.79 7.40
C VAL A 178 3.00 -16.95 7.39
N GLY A 179 1.74 -16.63 7.67
CA GLY A 179 0.63 -17.57 7.73
C GLY A 179 -0.03 -17.76 6.37
N THR A 180 -1.35 -17.65 6.33
CA THR A 180 -2.13 -17.81 5.10
C THR A 180 -1.77 -16.70 4.10
N GLN A 181 -1.46 -17.09 2.87
CA GLN A 181 -1.32 -16.18 1.74
C GLN A 181 -2.46 -16.44 0.76
N GLN A 182 -3.27 -15.42 0.53
CA GLN A 182 -4.40 -15.47 -0.38
C GLN A 182 -4.15 -14.55 -1.58
N THR A 183 -4.81 -14.84 -2.69
CA THR A 183 -4.81 -13.98 -3.87
C THR A 183 -6.24 -13.75 -4.32
N ASP A 184 -6.52 -12.52 -4.68
CA ASP A 184 -7.77 -12.09 -5.30
C ASP A 184 -7.43 -11.27 -6.55
N ASP A 185 -7.17 -11.96 -7.64
CA ASP A 185 -6.78 -11.39 -8.93
C ASP A 185 -7.99 -10.93 -9.77
N LYS A 186 -9.21 -11.24 -9.31
CA LYS A 186 -10.49 -10.92 -9.96
C LYS A 186 -11.09 -9.61 -9.48
N TYR A 187 -10.46 -8.94 -8.52
CA TYR A 187 -10.96 -7.70 -7.93
C TYR A 187 -12.39 -7.90 -7.38
N THR A 188 -12.62 -8.91 -6.53
CA THR A 188 -13.98 -9.34 -6.13
C THR A 188 -14.88 -8.26 -5.55
N VAL A 189 -14.31 -7.18 -5.00
CA VAL A 189 -15.06 -6.03 -4.45
C VAL A 189 -14.84 -4.74 -5.25
N GLY A 190 -14.24 -4.84 -6.45
CA GLY A 190 -13.94 -3.72 -7.33
C GLY A 190 -12.53 -3.14 -7.18
N LYS A 191 -12.18 -2.19 -8.04
CA LYS A 191 -10.83 -1.58 -8.10
C LYS A 191 -10.67 -0.34 -7.22
N VAL A 192 -11.77 0.18 -6.67
CA VAL A 192 -11.75 1.32 -5.75
C VAL A 192 -12.16 0.80 -4.38
N LEU A 193 -11.19 0.66 -3.47
CA LEU A 193 -11.39 0.13 -2.14
C LEU A 193 -11.84 1.24 -1.18
N THR A 194 -13.13 1.20 -0.83
CA THR A 194 -13.71 1.97 0.27
C THR A 194 -13.45 1.27 1.61
N ILE A 195 -13.76 1.94 2.72
CA ILE A 195 -13.64 1.37 4.08
C ILE A 195 -14.46 0.07 4.21
N ASP A 196 -15.67 0.02 3.66
CA ASP A 196 -16.52 -1.18 3.70
C ASP A 196 -15.91 -2.36 2.95
N PHE A 197 -15.27 -2.09 1.80
CA PHE A 197 -14.55 -3.12 1.06
C PHE A 197 -13.29 -3.59 1.78
N ILE A 198 -12.56 -2.68 2.42
CA ILE A 198 -11.42 -3.04 3.29
C ILE A 198 -11.90 -3.97 4.41
N ASN A 199 -13.02 -3.66 5.07
CA ASN A 199 -13.61 -4.53 6.10
C ASN A 199 -13.98 -5.92 5.56
N SER A 200 -14.56 -5.99 4.36
CA SER A 200 -14.89 -7.27 3.71
C SER A 200 -13.64 -8.07 3.36
N LEU A 201 -12.60 -7.44 2.82
CA LEU A 201 -11.34 -8.09 2.47
C LEU A 201 -10.56 -8.51 3.71
N PHE A 202 -10.60 -7.71 4.79
CA PHE A 202 -10.05 -8.08 6.08
C PHE A 202 -10.68 -9.38 6.59
N LYS A 203 -12.02 -9.47 6.61
CA LYS A 203 -12.73 -10.68 7.07
C LYS A 203 -12.41 -11.91 6.23
N LYS A 204 -12.19 -11.73 4.92
CA LYS A 204 -11.71 -12.79 4.02
C LYS A 204 -10.27 -13.21 4.33
N ALA A 205 -9.41 -12.26 4.64
CA ALA A 205 -7.99 -12.46 4.86
C ALA A 205 -7.65 -12.94 6.28
N ASP A 206 -8.44 -12.59 7.30
CA ASP A 206 -8.18 -12.95 8.70
C ASP A 206 -8.12 -14.47 8.86
N SER A 207 -7.00 -14.95 9.41
CA SER A 207 -6.78 -16.37 9.64
C SER A 207 -7.43 -16.88 10.95
N GLY A 208 -7.95 -15.97 11.78
CA GLY A 208 -8.49 -16.28 13.10
C GLY A 208 -7.43 -16.59 14.16
N LYS A 209 -6.13 -16.61 13.78
CA LYS A 209 -5.03 -16.85 14.72
C LYS A 209 -4.84 -15.68 15.69
N PRO A 210 -4.39 -15.93 16.93
CA PRO A 210 -4.04 -14.86 17.85
C PRO A 210 -2.83 -14.06 17.33
N ASN A 211 -2.70 -12.81 17.78
CA ASN A 211 -1.60 -11.92 17.42
C ASN A 211 -1.38 -11.83 15.89
N THR A 212 -2.45 -11.62 15.14
CA THR A 212 -2.42 -11.54 13.67
C THR A 212 -2.45 -10.10 13.21
N LEU A 213 -1.53 -9.75 12.31
CA LEU A 213 -1.59 -8.56 11.47
C LEU A 213 -2.08 -8.99 10.08
N VAL A 214 -3.24 -8.49 9.67
CA VAL A 214 -3.76 -8.74 8.32
C VAL A 214 -3.14 -7.74 7.36
N VAL A 215 -2.44 -8.22 6.33
CA VAL A 215 -1.74 -7.38 5.36
C VAL A 215 -2.42 -7.48 4.00
N LEU A 216 -2.87 -6.34 3.46
CA LEU A 216 -3.44 -6.23 2.12
C LEU A 216 -2.45 -5.52 1.20
N PHE A 217 -1.87 -6.25 0.25
CA PHE A 217 -1.10 -5.67 -0.84
C PHE A 217 -2.04 -5.44 -2.02
N THR A 218 -2.18 -4.20 -2.49
CA THR A 218 -3.06 -3.90 -3.62
C THR A 218 -2.28 -3.88 -4.93
N GLY A 219 -2.89 -4.36 -6.02
CA GLY A 219 -2.30 -4.33 -7.36
C GLY A 219 -2.28 -2.91 -7.93
N SER A 220 -1.51 -2.69 -9.01
CA SER A 220 -1.30 -1.36 -9.61
C SER A 220 -2.57 -0.68 -10.10
N GLN A 221 -3.62 -1.43 -10.41
CA GLN A 221 -4.91 -0.89 -10.86
C GLN A 221 -5.93 -0.66 -9.73
N VAL A 222 -5.48 -0.67 -8.46
CA VAL A 222 -6.36 -0.56 -7.29
C VAL A 222 -6.12 0.75 -6.57
N THR A 223 -7.16 1.57 -6.47
CA THR A 223 -7.18 2.78 -5.67
C THR A 223 -7.71 2.46 -4.26
N VAL A 224 -7.11 3.05 -3.22
CA VAL A 224 -7.57 2.93 -1.83
C VAL A 224 -7.93 4.32 -1.32
N THR A 225 -9.13 4.51 -0.77
CA THR A 225 -9.64 5.86 -0.43
C THR A 225 -8.72 6.68 0.51
N ALA A 226 -7.98 6.01 1.40
CA ALA A 226 -7.09 6.65 2.37
C ALA A 226 -5.66 6.91 1.83
N LEU A 227 -5.28 6.34 0.68
CA LEU A 227 -3.94 6.45 0.14
C LEU A 227 -3.84 7.58 -0.91
N CYS A 228 -2.63 7.89 -1.36
CA CYS A 228 -2.32 8.94 -2.33
C CYS A 228 -2.69 10.37 -1.87
N ARG A 229 -2.85 10.58 -0.56
CA ARG A 229 -3.13 11.89 0.06
C ARG A 229 -2.16 12.21 1.20
N GLY A 230 -0.87 11.93 0.97
CA GLY A 230 0.17 12.01 2.00
C GLY A 230 0.47 10.66 2.68
N LYS A 231 -0.25 9.59 2.30
CA LYS A 231 -0.03 8.23 2.76
C LYS A 231 0.11 7.26 1.59
N CYS A 232 1.02 6.30 1.75
CA CYS A 232 1.28 5.24 0.78
C CYS A 232 0.99 3.84 1.34
N TYR A 233 0.73 3.78 2.64
CA TYR A 233 0.15 2.66 3.37
C TYR A 233 -0.80 3.22 4.44
N GLU A 234 -1.65 2.37 5.00
CA GLU A 234 -2.49 2.69 6.15
C GLU A 234 -2.53 1.48 7.07
N HIS A 235 -2.29 1.66 8.36
CA HIS A 235 -2.57 0.65 9.37
C HIS A 235 -3.71 1.11 10.27
N GLY A 236 -4.48 0.17 10.81
CA GLY A 236 -5.66 0.49 11.59
C GLY A 236 -6.31 -0.75 12.17
N LEU A 237 -7.56 -0.62 12.60
CA LEU A 237 -8.31 -1.69 13.26
C LEU A 237 -9.57 -2.07 12.50
N VAL A 238 -9.79 -3.38 12.35
CA VAL A 238 -11.09 -3.97 12.01
C VAL A 238 -11.45 -4.96 13.09
N ASP A 239 -12.62 -4.82 13.71
CA ASP A 239 -13.06 -5.67 14.82
C ASP A 239 -12.01 -5.78 15.94
N ASN A 240 -11.36 -4.65 16.27
CA ASN A 240 -10.28 -4.53 17.25
C ASN A 240 -9.02 -5.36 16.94
N LYS A 241 -8.82 -5.75 15.68
CA LYS A 241 -7.62 -6.45 15.19
C LYS A 241 -6.84 -5.56 14.21
N PRO A 242 -5.51 -5.56 14.28
CA PRO A 242 -4.68 -4.71 13.44
C PRO A 242 -4.66 -5.20 11.98
N TYR A 243 -4.70 -4.25 11.07
CA TYR A 243 -4.45 -4.46 9.64
C TYR A 243 -3.42 -3.47 9.11
N LEU A 244 -2.83 -3.81 7.97
CA LEU A 244 -1.97 -2.93 7.17
C LEU A 244 -2.36 -3.08 5.71
N ILE A 245 -2.70 -1.98 5.04
CA ILE A 245 -2.90 -1.93 3.59
C ILE A 245 -1.78 -1.15 2.94
N VAL A 246 -1.23 -1.67 1.84
CA VAL A 246 -0.12 -1.06 1.10
C VAL A 246 -0.55 -0.89 -0.36
N GLY A 247 -0.52 0.35 -0.83
CA GLY A 247 -0.85 0.70 -2.20
C GLY A 247 0.30 0.40 -3.16
N ASN A 248 0.00 -0.07 -4.37
CA ASN A 248 0.98 -0.13 -5.46
C ASN A 248 1.03 1.21 -6.20
N PRO A 249 2.17 1.93 -6.13
CA PRO A 249 2.26 3.27 -6.70
C PRO A 249 2.57 3.30 -8.20
N GLU A 250 2.64 2.14 -8.88
CA GLU A 250 3.01 2.04 -10.29
C GLU A 250 2.10 2.85 -11.22
N ILE A 251 0.81 2.96 -10.89
CA ILE A 251 -0.17 3.78 -11.64
C ILE A 251 -0.76 4.86 -10.73
N GLU A 252 -1.14 4.49 -9.51
CA GLU A 252 -1.76 5.42 -8.55
C GLU A 252 -0.67 6.21 -7.79
N CYS A 253 -0.64 7.53 -8.00
CA CYS A 253 0.29 8.47 -7.33
C CYS A 253 1.78 8.08 -7.28
N PRO A 254 2.42 7.70 -8.42
CA PRO A 254 3.86 7.42 -8.46
C PRO A 254 4.70 8.59 -7.92
N GLY A 255 4.29 9.82 -8.20
CA GLY A 255 4.97 11.03 -7.71
C GLY A 255 4.73 11.36 -6.23
N ALA A 256 3.97 10.57 -5.50
CA ALA A 256 3.88 10.67 -4.04
C ALA A 256 4.48 9.46 -3.33
N CYS A 257 4.39 8.28 -3.94
CA CYS A 257 4.59 7.01 -3.23
C CYS A 257 5.67 6.09 -3.83
N ALA A 258 6.28 6.46 -4.96
CA ALA A 258 7.35 5.70 -5.59
C ALA A 258 8.75 6.34 -5.47
N TRP A 259 8.94 7.33 -4.59
CA TRP A 259 10.28 7.84 -4.26
C TRP A 259 11.10 6.73 -3.58
N PRO A 260 12.37 6.50 -3.95
CA PRO A 260 13.20 7.29 -4.86
C PRO A 260 13.28 6.77 -6.31
N PHE A 261 12.36 5.91 -6.74
CA PHE A 261 12.33 5.34 -8.09
C PHE A 261 11.53 6.18 -9.09
N ASN A 262 10.71 7.11 -8.60
CA ASN A 262 9.99 8.12 -9.36
C ASN A 262 10.24 9.49 -8.74
N ARG A 263 10.24 10.56 -9.55
CA ARG A 263 10.32 11.92 -9.01
C ARG A 263 9.08 12.23 -8.19
N LEU A 264 9.27 12.90 -7.07
CA LEU A 264 8.18 13.46 -6.28
C LEU A 264 7.53 14.62 -7.06
N ASP A 265 6.19 14.68 -7.02
CA ASP A 265 5.39 15.78 -7.59
C ASP A 265 5.54 17.09 -6.78
N TYR A 266 6.11 16.99 -5.59
CA TYR A 266 6.35 18.07 -4.65
C TYR A 266 7.82 18.04 -4.17
N GLY A 267 8.23 19.09 -3.47
CA GLY A 267 9.59 19.22 -2.93
C GLY A 267 10.51 20.04 -3.83
N VAL A 268 11.81 19.76 -3.77
CA VAL A 268 12.82 20.56 -4.49
C VAL A 268 12.86 20.22 -5.99
N PRO A 269 13.31 21.11 -6.88
CA PRO A 269 13.46 20.79 -8.30
C PRO A 269 14.65 19.85 -8.62
N THR A 270 15.65 19.77 -7.75
CA THR A 270 16.93 19.07 -7.98
C THR A 270 16.89 17.58 -7.61
N GLN A 271 15.73 16.94 -7.73
CA GLN A 271 15.57 15.55 -7.32
C GLN A 271 16.35 14.59 -8.23
N VAL A 272 17.02 13.61 -7.61
CA VAL A 272 17.74 12.53 -8.29
C VAL A 272 17.08 11.20 -7.95
N THR A 273 16.45 10.58 -8.95
CA THR A 273 15.89 9.24 -8.82
C THR A 273 16.97 8.18 -9.00
N VAL A 274 16.72 7.01 -8.43
CA VAL A 274 17.59 5.84 -8.57
C VAL A 274 16.85 4.68 -9.22
N LYS A 275 17.59 3.70 -9.73
CA LYS A 275 16.98 2.52 -10.35
C LYS A 275 16.51 1.52 -9.27
N PRO A 276 15.31 0.95 -9.37
CA PRO A 276 14.80 -0.05 -8.44
C PRO A 276 15.71 -1.30 -8.34
N PRO A 277 16.02 -1.80 -7.14
CA PRO A 277 16.96 -2.91 -6.94
C PRO A 277 16.46 -4.26 -7.49
N ASN A 278 15.14 -4.45 -7.62
CA ASN A 278 14.52 -5.66 -8.18
C ASN A 278 13.93 -5.42 -9.57
N GLY A 279 14.25 -4.28 -10.20
CA GLY A 279 13.89 -3.98 -11.59
C GLY A 279 12.42 -3.58 -11.81
N ASN A 280 11.61 -3.46 -10.75
CA ASN A 280 10.21 -3.01 -10.84
C ASN A 280 9.95 -1.93 -9.79
N ALA A 281 9.74 -0.68 -10.24
CA ALA A 281 9.55 0.47 -9.37
C ALA A 281 8.31 0.36 -8.47
N GLY A 282 7.23 -0.26 -8.97
CA GLY A 282 5.99 -0.46 -8.21
C GLY A 282 6.21 -1.33 -6.99
N ILE A 283 6.71 -2.55 -7.16
CA ILE A 283 6.92 -3.49 -6.03
C ILE A 283 8.04 -3.04 -5.10
N ASP A 284 9.10 -2.41 -5.62
CA ASP A 284 10.18 -1.91 -4.78
C ASP A 284 9.72 -0.72 -3.93
N ALA A 285 8.91 0.18 -4.49
CA ALA A 285 8.29 1.25 -3.70
C ALA A 285 7.25 0.71 -2.71
N MET A 286 6.44 -0.27 -3.11
CA MET A 286 5.54 -0.97 -2.18
C MET A 286 6.30 -1.55 -1.00
N LEU A 287 7.51 -2.10 -1.19
CA LEU A 287 8.31 -2.61 -0.09
C LEU A 287 8.81 -1.53 0.85
N ILE A 288 9.18 -0.35 0.35
CA ILE A 288 9.51 0.81 1.21
C ILE A 288 8.30 1.16 2.08
N ASN A 289 7.13 1.29 1.46
CA ASN A 289 5.87 1.63 2.15
C ASN A 289 5.44 0.53 3.12
N PHE A 290 5.60 -0.74 2.75
CA PHE A 290 5.32 -1.88 3.61
C PHE A 290 6.26 -1.93 4.81
N ALA A 291 7.56 -1.70 4.63
CA ALA A 291 8.52 -1.66 5.73
C ALA A 291 8.17 -0.54 6.72
N SER A 292 7.91 0.67 6.23
CA SER A 292 7.46 1.79 7.07
C SER A 292 6.16 1.44 7.82
N GLY A 293 5.17 0.90 7.11
CA GLY A 293 3.89 0.50 7.70
C GLY A 293 3.96 -0.69 8.65
N LEU A 294 4.89 -1.62 8.45
CA LEU A 294 5.14 -2.72 9.38
C LEU A 294 5.75 -2.19 10.68
N ALA A 295 6.71 -1.27 10.60
CA ALA A 295 7.25 -0.61 11.79
C ALA A 295 6.17 0.16 12.56
N ALA A 296 5.32 0.90 11.85
CA ALA A 296 4.18 1.60 12.45
C ALA A 296 3.18 0.63 13.11
N ALA A 297 2.71 -0.39 12.39
CA ALA A 297 1.76 -1.37 12.90
C ALA A 297 2.30 -2.18 14.09
N VAL A 298 3.61 -2.43 14.17
CA VAL A 298 4.22 -3.14 15.29
C VAL A 298 4.36 -2.23 16.53
N THR A 299 4.76 -0.99 16.32
CA THR A 299 5.06 -0.03 17.41
C THR A 299 3.85 0.80 17.84
N ASN A 300 2.78 0.81 17.05
CA ASN A 300 1.55 1.54 17.35
C ASN A 300 0.27 0.86 16.79
N PRO A 301 0.06 -0.46 17.01
CA PRO A 301 -1.04 -1.21 16.37
C PRO A 301 -2.45 -0.67 16.65
N PHE A 302 -2.63 0.04 17.77
CA PHE A 302 -3.94 0.52 18.24
C PHE A 302 -3.98 2.04 18.42
N ASN A 303 -3.10 2.79 17.73
CA ASN A 303 -3.00 4.26 17.83
C ASN A 303 -2.82 4.79 19.27
N THR A 304 -2.19 3.98 20.13
CA THR A 304 -1.92 4.27 21.55
C THR A 304 -0.50 3.88 21.97
N GLY A 305 0.33 3.37 21.05
CA GLY A 305 1.72 2.98 21.26
C GLY A 305 2.69 4.14 21.07
N PHE A 306 3.54 4.06 20.05
CA PHE A 306 4.59 5.05 19.77
C PHE A 306 4.20 6.00 18.64
N PHE A 307 3.98 7.28 18.95
CA PHE A 307 3.76 8.32 17.95
C PHE A 307 4.00 9.73 18.50
N LYS A 308 3.97 10.73 17.62
CA LYS A 308 3.73 12.13 17.97
C LYS A 308 2.68 12.74 17.03
N PRO A 309 2.02 13.84 17.42
CA PRO A 309 1.09 14.53 16.53
C PRO A 309 1.78 14.92 15.21
N GLY A 310 1.08 14.70 14.10
CA GLY A 310 1.51 15.11 12.76
C GLY A 310 0.46 15.96 12.05
N PRO A 311 0.71 16.30 10.77
CA PRO A 311 -0.21 17.11 9.97
C PRO A 311 -1.56 16.40 9.77
N LYS A 312 -2.66 17.17 9.78
CA LYS A 312 -4.04 16.68 9.51
C LYS A 312 -4.46 15.50 10.39
N ASP A 313 -4.01 15.49 11.64
CA ASP A 313 -4.27 14.44 12.63
C ASP A 313 -3.66 13.06 12.30
N ASP A 314 -2.83 12.98 11.25
CA ASP A 314 -2.07 11.77 10.96
C ASP A 314 -0.85 11.69 11.89
N PRO A 315 -0.69 10.61 12.67
CA PRO A 315 0.44 10.47 13.58
C PRO A 315 1.75 10.33 12.81
N ILE A 316 2.80 10.97 13.33
CA ILE A 316 4.18 10.66 12.94
C ILE A 316 4.64 9.49 13.81
N GLU A 317 5.10 8.43 13.17
CA GLU A 317 5.39 7.13 13.77
C GLU A 317 6.81 6.66 13.46
N ALA A 318 7.19 5.47 13.91
CA ALA A 318 8.54 4.94 13.77
C ALA A 318 9.08 5.01 12.33
N GLY A 319 8.24 4.66 11.35
CA GLY A 319 8.59 4.62 9.93
C GLY A 319 8.39 5.94 9.16
N THR A 320 7.67 6.93 9.71
CA THR A 320 7.39 8.22 9.03
C THR A 320 8.14 9.40 9.64
N ALA A 321 8.69 9.24 10.84
CA ALA A 321 9.55 10.25 11.47
C ALA A 321 10.83 10.56 10.67
N CYS A 322 11.22 9.66 9.75
CA CYS A 322 12.44 9.72 8.96
C CYS A 322 12.14 9.65 7.45
N ASP A 323 11.02 10.24 7.04
CA ASP A 323 10.56 10.22 5.65
C ASP A 323 11.65 10.69 4.68
N ASN A 324 11.74 9.98 3.55
CA ASN A 324 12.66 10.25 2.44
C ASN A 324 14.17 10.18 2.78
N ILE A 325 14.54 9.64 3.95
CA ILE A 325 15.94 9.34 4.31
C ILE A 325 16.21 7.86 4.01
N PHE A 326 17.16 7.57 3.13
CA PHE A 326 17.55 6.19 2.78
C PHE A 326 19.01 5.86 3.13
N GLY A 327 19.87 6.86 3.20
CA GLY A 327 21.26 6.68 3.61
C GLY A 327 21.82 7.93 4.28
N SER A 328 22.99 7.76 4.90
CA SER A 328 23.75 8.88 5.47
C SER A 328 23.95 10.02 4.46
N GLY A 329 23.78 11.26 4.92
CA GLY A 329 23.89 12.46 4.08
C GLY A 329 22.68 12.74 3.17
N ALA A 330 21.54 12.07 3.38
CA ALA A 330 20.31 12.40 2.68
C ALA A 330 19.89 13.86 2.91
N VAL A 331 19.43 14.50 1.85
CA VAL A 331 18.89 15.88 1.84
C VAL A 331 17.63 15.89 1.00
N PRO A 332 16.73 16.90 1.10
CA PRO A 332 15.53 16.94 0.29
C PRO A 332 15.83 16.72 -1.20
N GLY A 333 15.17 15.71 -1.80
CA GLY A 333 15.36 15.32 -3.20
C GLY A 333 16.59 14.44 -3.50
N GLN A 334 17.36 14.01 -2.49
CA GLN A 334 18.48 13.08 -2.67
C GLN A 334 18.48 12.02 -1.56
N THR A 335 18.73 10.77 -1.95
CA THR A 335 18.58 9.59 -1.07
C THR A 335 19.64 9.46 0.02
N GLY A 336 20.72 10.24 -0.06
CA GLY A 336 21.94 9.97 0.69
C GLY A 336 22.73 8.81 0.08
N LYS A 337 23.66 8.25 0.87
CA LYS A 337 24.54 7.16 0.42
C LYS A 337 23.76 5.87 0.17
N LEU A 338 23.91 5.32 -1.03
CA LEU A 338 23.36 4.02 -1.44
C LEU A 338 24.47 3.18 -2.08
N GLU A 339 24.30 1.86 -2.06
CA GLU A 339 25.12 0.96 -2.86
C GLU A 339 24.52 0.80 -4.28
N LEU A 340 25.38 0.49 -5.24
CA LEU A 340 25.01 0.24 -6.63
C LEU A 340 25.27 -1.22 -6.99
N ASP A 341 24.26 -1.90 -7.52
CA ASP A 341 24.44 -3.19 -8.15
C ASP A 341 25.00 -3.02 -9.56
N THR A 342 26.25 -3.42 -9.78
CA THR A 342 26.92 -3.27 -11.09
C THR A 342 26.28 -4.11 -12.19
N ALA A 343 25.60 -5.22 -11.85
CA ALA A 343 24.96 -6.09 -12.83
C ALA A 343 23.61 -5.54 -13.32
N SER A 344 22.77 -5.09 -12.38
CA SER A 344 21.41 -4.60 -12.70
C SER A 344 21.35 -3.07 -12.87
N GLY A 345 22.33 -2.34 -12.35
CA GLY A 345 22.29 -0.88 -12.20
C GLY A 345 21.35 -0.40 -11.10
N GLY A 346 20.74 -1.30 -10.32
CA GLY A 346 19.82 -0.97 -9.24
C GLY A 346 20.54 -0.42 -8.01
N SER A 347 19.95 0.57 -7.35
CA SER A 347 20.48 1.11 -6.09
C SER A 347 19.76 0.51 -4.89
N TYR A 348 20.51 0.23 -3.83
CA TYR A 348 19.99 -0.43 -2.64
C TYR A 348 20.69 0.08 -1.38
N ASN A 349 20.03 -0.12 -0.24
CA ASN A 349 20.63 0.14 1.07
C ASN A 349 20.53 -1.06 2.02
N ALA A 350 19.93 -2.16 1.59
CA ALA A 350 19.79 -3.36 2.41
C ALA A 350 19.96 -4.64 1.60
N ILE A 351 20.51 -5.68 2.25
CA ILE A 351 20.72 -7.01 1.68
C ILE A 351 19.97 -8.04 2.52
N GLY A 352 19.14 -8.85 1.88
CA GLY A 352 18.35 -9.89 2.51
C GLY A 352 18.86 -11.30 2.26
N GLU A 353 17.98 -12.27 2.51
CA GLU A 353 18.18 -13.69 2.24
C GLU A 353 18.65 -13.91 0.80
N LYS A 354 19.66 -14.77 0.63
CA LYS A 354 20.25 -15.13 -0.68
C LYS A 354 20.78 -13.94 -1.48
N GLY A 355 21.14 -12.85 -0.81
CA GLY A 355 21.71 -11.66 -1.44
C GLY A 355 20.70 -10.78 -2.18
N MET A 356 19.40 -10.99 -1.98
CA MET A 356 18.36 -10.14 -2.57
C MET A 356 18.50 -8.70 -2.05
N LYS A 357 18.44 -7.72 -2.94
CA LYS A 357 18.71 -6.31 -2.63
C LYS A 357 17.40 -5.56 -2.41
N PHE A 358 17.38 -4.68 -1.41
CA PHE A 358 16.21 -3.92 -1.02
C PHE A 358 16.56 -2.44 -0.80
N MET A 359 15.55 -1.60 -0.98
CA MET A 359 15.54 -0.24 -0.46
C MET A 359 14.64 -0.22 0.77
N LEU A 360 15.18 0.11 1.93
CA LEU A 360 14.42 0.25 3.17
C LEU A 360 14.36 1.72 3.59
N PRO A 361 13.22 2.18 4.13
CA PRO A 361 13.14 3.52 4.69
C PRO A 361 14.02 3.61 5.94
N SER A 362 14.49 4.79 6.26
CA SER A 362 15.01 5.06 7.60
C SER A 362 13.89 4.89 8.64
N VAL A 363 14.27 4.46 9.84
CA VAL A 363 13.36 4.31 10.98
C VAL A 363 13.90 5.16 12.14
N TRP A 364 13.01 5.78 12.91
CA TRP A 364 13.40 6.49 14.12
C TRP A 364 13.97 5.49 15.13
N ASN A 365 15.20 5.73 15.59
CA ASN A 365 15.86 4.87 16.57
C ASN A 365 15.59 5.38 17.99
N PRO A 366 14.86 4.63 18.83
CA PRO A 366 14.50 5.08 20.18
C PRO A 366 15.70 5.13 21.14
N ARG A 367 16.82 4.46 20.82
CA ARG A 367 18.04 4.52 21.64
C ARG A 367 18.84 5.79 21.41
N THR A 368 18.93 6.23 20.15
CA THR A 368 19.78 7.36 19.77
C THR A 368 19.00 8.65 19.55
N ASN A 369 17.67 8.59 19.53
CA ASN A 369 16.78 9.70 19.16
C ASN A 369 17.18 10.35 17.83
N ASN A 370 17.52 9.52 16.84
CA ASN A 370 17.90 9.93 15.50
C ASN A 370 17.37 8.94 14.46
N CYS A 371 17.31 9.37 13.21
CA CYS A 371 17.00 8.51 12.07
C CYS A 371 18.14 7.53 11.82
N TRP A 372 17.83 6.24 11.78
CA TRP A 372 18.79 5.18 11.51
C TRP A 372 18.63 4.66 10.07
N THR A 373 19.75 4.47 9.39
CA THR A 373 19.84 3.89 8.05
C THR A 373 20.74 2.66 8.10
N ALA A 374 20.53 1.73 7.18
CA ALA A 374 21.38 0.54 7.05
C ALA A 374 22.79 0.85 6.50
N LEU A 375 22.98 2.04 5.91
CA LEU A 375 24.24 2.53 5.29
C LEU A 375 24.55 3.99 5.63
#